data_AF-A0A672M0K6-F1
#
_entry.id   AF-A0A672M0K6-F1
#
_cell.length_a   1.000
_cell.length_b   1.000
_cell.length_c   1.000
_cell.angle_alpha   90.00
_cell.angle_beta   90.00
_cell.angle_gamma   90.00
#
_symmetry.space_group_name_H-M   'P 1'
#
loop_
_entity.id
_entity.type
_entity.pdbx_description
1 polymer ?
#
loop_
_entity_poly.entity_id
_entity_poly.type
_entity_poly.pdbx_seq_one_letter_code
_entity_poly.pdbx_strand_id
1 'polypeptide(L)'
;CIKYLVDSSWFKKWKKYVGFDSRDKYGMGSQNVFPGPVDNSGLLKDWDTLDIKEHLIDELDYTLVPTEGWKKLVSWYGLKDGQEPIARKVVEAGVFVKHCKVEVYLTELMLCEDSNMDNIVPRRFSKAETIGIIEREMRILFSVPDEKETRLWCKYMSNRFEQLNKLDSTIQDAGLFDGQVRQFVSDPSPRTGGVPRARE
;
A
#
# COMPACT_ATOMS: atom_id res chain seq x y z
N CYS A 1 8.81 -4.13 -10.32
CA CYS A 1 7.92 -4.37 -11.49
C CYS A 1 6.63 -3.57 -11.29
N ILE A 2 6.08 -2.91 -12.31
CA ILE A 2 4.81 -2.14 -12.24
C ILE A 2 3.69 -2.95 -12.90
N LYS A 3 2.54 -3.02 -12.23
CA LYS A 3 1.28 -3.52 -12.78
C LYS A 3 0.20 -2.44 -12.72
N TYR A 4 -0.84 -2.60 -13.52
CA TYR A 4 -1.96 -1.67 -13.59
C TYR A 4 -3.24 -2.37 -13.17
N LEU A 5 -4.10 -1.68 -12.43
CA LEU A 5 -5.43 -2.15 -12.09
C LEU A 5 -6.38 -1.85 -13.25
N VAL A 6 -7.19 -2.84 -13.60
CA VAL A 6 -8.28 -2.72 -14.55
C VAL A 6 -9.56 -3.20 -13.86
N ASP A 7 -10.63 -2.42 -13.93
CA ASP A 7 -11.94 -2.82 -13.39
C ASP A 7 -12.37 -4.18 -13.94
N SER A 8 -12.73 -5.10 -13.04
CA SER A 8 -13.06 -6.47 -13.40
C SER A 8 -14.31 -6.55 -14.29
N SER A 9 -15.26 -5.62 -14.17
CA SER A 9 -16.44 -5.59 -15.03
C SER A 9 -16.07 -5.23 -16.46
N TRP A 10 -15.22 -4.22 -16.64
CA TRP A 10 -14.67 -3.87 -17.95
C TRP A 10 -13.87 -5.03 -18.54
N PHE A 11 -12.96 -5.62 -17.74
CA PHE A 11 -12.10 -6.71 -18.20
C PHE A 11 -12.89 -7.97 -18.56
N LYS A 12 -13.92 -8.34 -17.78
CA LYS A 12 -14.84 -9.45 -18.10
C LYS A 12 -15.59 -9.20 -19.41
N LYS A 13 -16.01 -7.97 -19.69
CA LYS A 13 -16.66 -7.60 -20.95
C LYS A 13 -15.68 -7.71 -22.13
N TRP A 14 -14.46 -7.21 -21.97
CA TRP A 14 -13.38 -7.38 -22.95
C TRP A 14 -13.09 -8.86 -23.25
N LYS A 15 -12.96 -9.71 -22.22
CA LYS A 15 -12.74 -11.16 -22.38
C LYS A 15 -13.85 -11.83 -23.20
N LYS A 16 -15.12 -11.45 -23.00
CA LYS A 16 -16.24 -11.95 -23.82
C LYS A 16 -16.14 -11.45 -25.27
N TYR A 17 -15.82 -10.17 -25.46
CA TYR A 17 -15.68 -9.56 -26.78
C TYR A 17 -14.61 -10.25 -27.63
N VAL A 18 -13.45 -10.55 -27.05
CA VAL A 18 -12.33 -11.22 -27.75
C VAL A 18 -12.35 -12.74 -27.62
N GLY A 19 -13.31 -13.31 -26.89
CA GLY A 19 -13.42 -14.74 -26.60
C GLY A 19 -12.20 -15.36 -25.90
N PHE A 20 -11.65 -14.66 -24.90
CA PHE A 20 -10.41 -15.01 -24.23
C PHE A 20 -10.43 -16.39 -23.52
N ASP A 21 -11.49 -16.71 -22.77
CA ASP A 21 -11.59 -17.92 -21.95
C ASP A 21 -12.26 -19.12 -22.67
N SER A 22 -12.29 -19.13 -24.01
CA SER A 22 -13.33 -19.83 -24.79
C SER A 22 -13.53 -21.33 -24.50
N ARG A 23 -14.72 -21.66 -23.99
CA ARG A 23 -15.57 -22.78 -24.49
C ARG A 23 -16.81 -22.30 -25.24
N ASP A 24 -17.26 -21.05 -25.03
CA ASP A 24 -18.47 -20.51 -25.66
C ASP A 24 -18.14 -19.21 -26.41
N LYS A 25 -18.20 -19.25 -27.75
CA LYS A 25 -17.86 -18.13 -28.65
C LYS A 25 -19.05 -17.24 -28.98
N TYR A 26 -20.21 -17.47 -28.36
CA TYR A 26 -21.40 -16.65 -28.58
C TYR A 26 -21.13 -15.20 -28.15
N GLY A 27 -21.24 -14.28 -29.10
CA GLY A 27 -21.05 -12.84 -28.86
C GLY A 27 -19.62 -12.33 -29.11
N MET A 28 -18.65 -13.16 -29.47
CA MET A 28 -17.33 -12.69 -29.90
C MET A 28 -17.48 -11.67 -31.04
N GLY A 29 -16.81 -10.52 -30.93
CA GLY A 29 -16.88 -9.43 -31.91
C GLY A 29 -18.21 -8.68 -31.96
N SER A 30 -19.21 -9.07 -31.16
CA SER A 30 -20.52 -8.39 -31.15
C SER A 30 -20.43 -7.02 -30.48
N GLN A 31 -21.07 -6.03 -31.08
CA GLN A 31 -21.19 -4.68 -30.51
C GLN A 31 -21.87 -4.69 -29.13
N ASN A 32 -22.76 -5.65 -28.87
CA ASN A 32 -23.46 -5.76 -27.59
C ASN A 32 -22.51 -6.04 -26.41
N VAL A 33 -21.34 -6.63 -26.69
CA VAL A 33 -20.31 -6.90 -25.69
C VAL A 33 -19.04 -6.07 -25.91
N PHE A 34 -19.06 -5.07 -26.80
CA PHE A 34 -17.94 -4.15 -26.98
C PHE A 34 -17.67 -3.42 -25.66
N PRO A 35 -16.44 -3.49 -25.10
CA PRO A 35 -16.18 -2.98 -23.77
C PRO A 35 -16.21 -1.45 -23.70
N GLY A 36 -15.96 -0.75 -24.81
CA GLY A 36 -15.73 0.70 -24.81
C GLY A 36 -14.35 1.07 -24.24
N PRO A 37 -14.08 2.36 -24.01
CA PRO A 37 -12.86 2.82 -23.35
C PRO A 37 -12.66 2.15 -22.00
N VAL A 38 -11.40 1.92 -21.61
CA VAL A 38 -11.06 1.40 -20.28
C VAL A 38 -11.66 2.31 -19.24
N ASP A 39 -12.52 1.76 -18.37
CA ASP A 39 -13.23 2.52 -17.34
C ASP A 39 -12.96 1.93 -15.97
N ASN A 40 -12.17 2.65 -15.17
CA ASN A 40 -11.83 2.30 -13.80
C ASN A 40 -12.67 3.05 -12.76
N SER A 41 -13.77 3.71 -13.15
CA SER A 41 -14.56 4.50 -12.19
C SER A 41 -15.13 3.67 -11.05
N GLY A 42 -15.34 2.37 -11.27
CA GLY A 42 -15.78 1.43 -10.23
C GLY A 42 -14.77 1.27 -9.09
N LEU A 43 -13.47 1.54 -9.35
CA LEU A 43 -12.37 1.38 -8.41
C LEU A 43 -12.02 2.66 -7.65
N LEU A 44 -12.45 3.83 -8.14
CA LEU A 44 -12.08 5.14 -7.58
C LEU A 44 -13.05 5.58 -6.47
N LYS A 45 -12.54 6.21 -5.41
CA LYS A 45 -13.35 6.81 -4.33
C LYS A 45 -14.11 8.03 -4.85
N ASP A 46 -13.39 8.92 -5.52
CA ASP A 46 -13.90 10.13 -6.16
C ASP A 46 -13.09 10.43 -7.44
N TRP A 47 -13.59 11.37 -8.23
CA TRP A 47 -12.97 11.77 -9.50
C TRP A 47 -11.86 12.82 -9.34
N ASP A 48 -11.75 13.43 -8.17
CA ASP A 48 -10.88 14.60 -7.94
C ASP A 48 -9.51 14.20 -7.36
N THR A 49 -9.49 13.22 -6.46
CA THR A 49 -8.26 12.72 -5.82
C THR A 49 -7.66 11.54 -6.57
N LEU A 50 -8.45 10.86 -7.41
CA LEU A 50 -8.11 9.60 -8.08
C LEU A 50 -7.63 8.52 -7.09
N ASP A 51 -7.99 8.64 -5.81
CA ASP A 51 -7.74 7.61 -4.81
C ASP A 51 -8.62 6.39 -5.10
N ILE A 52 -8.06 5.21 -4.85
CA ILE A 52 -8.80 3.96 -5.00
C ILE A 52 -9.63 3.67 -3.75
N LYS A 53 -10.79 3.03 -3.94
CA LYS A 53 -11.61 2.50 -2.85
C LYS A 53 -10.79 1.57 -1.98
N GLU A 54 -11.11 1.53 -0.70
CA GLU A 54 -10.51 0.58 0.24
C GLU A 54 -11.12 -0.81 0.06
N HIS A 55 -10.38 -1.82 0.52
CA HIS A 55 -10.83 -3.22 0.55
C HIS A 55 -11.18 -3.85 -0.81
N LEU A 56 -10.63 -3.35 -1.91
CA LEU A 56 -10.76 -3.98 -3.22
C LEU A 56 -10.02 -5.33 -3.24
N ILE A 57 -10.67 -6.33 -3.81
CA ILE A 57 -10.22 -7.72 -3.86
C ILE A 57 -9.72 -8.05 -5.27
N ASP A 58 -8.50 -8.59 -5.35
CA ASP A 58 -7.89 -9.06 -6.60
C ASP A 58 -8.75 -10.16 -7.24
N GLU A 59 -8.85 -10.15 -8.56
CA GLU A 59 -9.70 -11.00 -9.41
C GLU A 59 -11.23 -10.87 -9.19
N LEU A 60 -11.68 -10.24 -8.11
CA LEU A 60 -13.10 -9.93 -7.87
C LEU A 60 -13.45 -8.54 -8.43
N ASP A 61 -12.80 -7.51 -7.89
CA ASP A 61 -13.10 -6.10 -8.17
C ASP A 61 -12.20 -5.54 -9.27
N TYR A 62 -10.92 -5.92 -9.29
CA TYR A 62 -9.98 -5.55 -10.34
C TYR A 62 -9.19 -6.75 -10.84
N THR A 63 -8.58 -6.58 -12.02
CA THR A 63 -7.58 -7.49 -12.58
C THR A 63 -6.25 -6.74 -12.74
N LEU A 64 -5.16 -7.39 -12.37
CA LEU A 64 -3.81 -6.84 -12.53
C LEU A 64 -3.23 -7.21 -13.88
N VAL A 65 -2.92 -6.20 -14.69
CA VAL A 65 -2.29 -6.38 -16.00
C VAL A 65 -0.83 -5.90 -15.97
N PRO A 66 0.10 -6.58 -16.68
CA PRO A 66 1.47 -6.10 -16.83
C PRO A 66 1.50 -4.80 -17.66
N THR A 67 2.59 -4.06 -17.54
CA THR A 67 2.77 -2.77 -18.26
C THR A 67 2.48 -2.87 -19.76
N GLU A 68 2.97 -3.91 -20.43
CA GLU A 68 2.73 -4.12 -21.86
C GLU A 68 1.26 -4.46 -22.18
N GLY A 69 0.58 -5.17 -21.27
CA GLY A 69 -0.85 -5.44 -21.39
C GLY A 69 -1.67 -4.14 -21.27
N TRP A 70 -1.36 -3.31 -20.28
CA TRP A 70 -2.00 -2.00 -20.09
C TRP A 70 -1.85 -1.11 -21.32
N LYS A 71 -0.62 -0.94 -21.83
CA LYS A 71 -0.34 -0.13 -23.02
C LYS A 71 -1.19 -0.57 -24.21
N LYS A 72 -1.32 -1.88 -24.44
CA LYS A 72 -2.15 -2.43 -25.51
C LYS A 72 -3.63 -2.13 -25.31
N LEU A 73 -4.18 -2.35 -24.11
CA LEU A 73 -5.58 -2.06 -23.82
C LEU A 73 -5.91 -0.59 -24.07
N VAL A 74 -5.09 0.34 -23.56
CA VAL A 74 -5.28 1.77 -23.76
C VAL A 74 -5.11 2.16 -25.23
N SER A 75 -4.14 1.58 -25.95
CA SER A 75 -3.95 1.84 -27.38
C SER A 75 -5.14 1.35 -28.24
N TRP A 76 -5.81 0.27 -27.86
CA TRP A 76 -6.89 -0.32 -28.62
C TRP A 76 -8.25 0.28 -28.31
N TYR A 77 -8.50 0.63 -27.05
CA TYR A 77 -9.82 1.02 -26.58
C TYR A 77 -9.88 2.47 -26.07
N GLY A 78 -8.73 3.09 -25.81
CA GLY A 78 -8.65 4.36 -25.08
C GLY A 78 -8.83 4.19 -23.57
N LEU A 79 -8.56 5.25 -22.83
CA LEU A 79 -8.90 5.39 -21.42
C LEU A 79 -10.07 6.38 -21.32
N LYS A 80 -11.04 6.13 -20.44
CA LYS A 80 -12.16 7.04 -20.24
C LYS A 80 -11.65 8.43 -19.85
N ASP A 81 -12.24 9.45 -20.49
CA ASP A 81 -11.84 10.84 -20.30
C ASP A 81 -11.81 11.24 -18.82
N GLY A 82 -10.76 11.96 -18.43
CA GLY A 82 -10.54 12.41 -17.05
C GLY A 82 -9.97 11.37 -16.10
N GLN A 83 -9.75 10.12 -16.52
CA GLN A 83 -9.06 9.12 -15.70
C GLN A 83 -7.56 9.08 -15.98
N GLU A 84 -6.79 8.67 -14.97
CA GLU A 84 -5.38 8.32 -15.08
C GLU A 84 -5.13 6.82 -14.84
N PRO A 85 -4.02 6.25 -15.36
CA PRO A 85 -3.65 4.88 -15.09
C PRO A 85 -3.44 4.58 -13.60
N ILE A 86 -4.12 3.57 -13.07
CA ILE A 86 -3.94 3.12 -11.68
C ILE A 86 -2.74 2.16 -11.59
N ALA A 87 -1.54 2.72 -11.52
CA ALA A 87 -0.28 1.96 -11.43
C ALA A 87 0.03 1.56 -9.98
N ARG A 88 0.49 0.31 -9.78
CA ARG A 88 0.94 -0.21 -8.48
C ARG A 88 2.23 -1.02 -8.61
N LYS A 89 3.07 -0.93 -7.58
CA LYS A 89 4.33 -1.68 -7.50
C LYS A 89 4.05 -3.11 -7.05
N VAL A 90 4.75 -4.06 -7.67
CA VAL A 90 4.89 -5.42 -7.15
C VAL A 90 5.96 -5.39 -6.06
N VAL A 91 5.61 -5.89 -4.88
CA VAL A 91 6.51 -6.06 -3.74
C VAL A 91 6.59 -7.54 -3.38
N GLU A 92 7.68 -7.94 -2.73
CA GLU A 92 7.74 -9.26 -2.11
C GLU A 92 6.89 -9.25 -0.84
N ALA A 93 6.01 -10.25 -0.74
CA ALA A 93 5.11 -10.43 0.37
C ALA A 93 5.24 -11.84 0.94
N GLY A 94 5.28 -11.92 2.26
CA GLY A 94 5.27 -13.16 3.04
C GLY A 94 6.35 -13.14 4.11
N VAL A 95 6.09 -13.72 5.28
CA VAL A 95 7.09 -13.79 6.36
C VAL A 95 7.98 -15.02 6.21
N PHE A 96 7.40 -16.16 5.82
CA PHE A 96 8.12 -17.44 5.69
C PHE A 96 8.36 -17.85 4.24
N VAL A 97 7.34 -17.71 3.38
CA VAL A 97 7.44 -17.97 1.95
C VAL A 97 7.18 -16.66 1.22
N LYS A 98 8.19 -16.18 0.47
CA LYS A 98 8.11 -14.91 -0.26
C LYS A 98 7.41 -15.13 -1.60
N HIS A 99 6.39 -14.33 -1.86
CA HIS A 99 5.65 -14.28 -3.12
C HIS A 99 5.62 -12.85 -3.64
N CYS A 100 5.74 -12.65 -4.96
CA CYS A 100 5.52 -11.34 -5.57
C CYS A 100 4.02 -11.01 -5.55
N LYS A 101 3.62 -9.97 -4.80
CA LYS A 101 2.24 -9.48 -4.73
C LYS A 101 2.20 -8.01 -5.13
N VAL A 102 1.15 -7.58 -5.81
CA VAL A 102 0.95 -6.14 -6.04
C VAL A 102 0.55 -5.48 -4.73
N GLU A 103 1.29 -4.48 -4.32
CA GLU A 103 0.95 -3.62 -3.19
C GLU A 103 -0.06 -2.58 -3.67
N VAL A 104 -1.33 -2.87 -3.43
CA VAL A 104 -2.43 -1.97 -3.82
C VAL A 104 -2.61 -0.85 -2.79
N TYR A 105 -2.41 -1.17 -1.51
CA TYR A 105 -2.51 -0.24 -0.38
C TYR A 105 -1.19 -0.23 0.39
N LEU A 106 -0.68 0.97 0.64
CA LEU A 106 0.42 1.19 1.59
C LEU A 106 -0.10 0.99 3.02
N THR A 107 0.81 0.68 3.94
CA THR A 107 0.51 0.59 5.38
C THR A 107 0.62 1.97 6.00
N GLU A 108 -0.48 2.48 6.56
CA GLU A 108 -0.51 3.73 7.30
C GLU A 108 -0.08 3.49 8.75
N LEU A 109 1.00 4.12 9.17
CA LEU A 109 1.52 4.09 10.53
C LEU A 109 1.30 5.45 11.20
N MET A 110 0.95 5.42 12.48
CA MET A 110 0.68 6.59 13.29
C MET A 110 1.95 6.96 14.05
N LEU A 111 2.66 8.01 13.64
CA LEU A 111 3.98 8.35 14.19
C LEU A 111 3.88 9.45 15.25
N CYS A 112 4.57 9.30 16.38
CA CYS A 112 4.68 10.34 17.41
C CYS A 112 6.07 10.35 18.08
N GLU A 113 6.40 11.47 18.73
CA GLU A 113 7.59 11.57 19.59
C GLU A 113 7.19 11.33 21.06
N ASP A 114 8.06 10.69 21.84
CA ASP A 114 7.87 10.46 23.28
C ASP A 114 7.59 11.74 24.08
N SER A 115 8.20 12.86 23.68
CA SER A 115 8.01 14.16 24.30
C SER A 115 6.57 14.68 24.17
N ASN A 116 5.86 14.26 23.11
CA ASN A 116 4.54 14.74 22.73
C ASN A 116 3.71 13.62 22.07
N MET A 117 3.19 12.72 22.91
CA MET A 117 2.41 11.56 22.47
C MET A 117 1.04 11.89 21.87
N ASP A 118 0.55 13.11 22.08
CA ASP A 118 -0.73 13.57 21.53
C ASP A 118 -0.59 14.06 20.08
N ASN A 119 0.64 14.43 19.67
CA ASN A 119 0.93 14.82 18.29
C ASN A 119 1.19 13.60 17.41
N ILE A 120 0.11 12.92 17.02
CA ILE A 120 0.14 11.75 16.15
C ILE A 120 0.06 12.19 14.68
N VAL A 121 1.04 11.80 13.89
CA VAL A 121 1.13 12.12 12.46
C VAL A 121 1.04 10.84 11.62
N PRO A 122 0.00 10.66 10.79
CA PRO A 122 -0.11 9.51 9.90
C PRO A 122 0.90 9.58 8.75
N ARG A 123 1.57 8.46 8.46
CA ARG A 123 2.48 8.29 7.30
C ARG A 123 2.27 6.93 6.65
N ARG A 124 2.34 6.89 5.33
CA ARG A 124 2.13 5.67 4.53
C ARG A 124 3.46 5.11 4.06
N PHE A 125 3.66 3.82 4.29
CA PHE A 125 4.87 3.10 3.94
C PHE A 125 4.55 1.82 3.17
N SER A 126 5.48 1.37 2.34
CA SER A 126 5.41 0.05 1.72
C SER A 126 5.76 -1.03 2.73
N LYS A 127 5.09 -2.19 2.65
CA LYS A 127 5.41 -3.38 3.46
C LYS A 127 6.83 -3.88 3.28
N ALA A 128 7.46 -3.56 2.15
CA ALA A 128 8.84 -3.90 1.84
C ALA A 128 9.85 -2.85 2.32
N GLU A 129 9.41 -1.68 2.77
CA GLU A 129 10.31 -0.70 3.38
C GLU A 129 10.79 -1.19 4.74
N THR A 130 11.99 -0.75 5.12
CA THR A 130 12.67 -1.19 6.33
C THR A 130 12.31 -0.31 7.52
N ILE A 131 12.48 -0.84 8.73
CA ILE A 131 12.32 -0.06 9.96
C ILE A 131 13.25 1.17 9.97
N GLY A 132 14.45 1.07 9.39
CA GLY A 132 15.36 2.20 9.23
C GLY A 132 14.80 3.33 8.35
N ILE A 133 13.94 3.04 7.38
CA ILE A 133 13.23 4.07 6.59
C ILE A 133 12.21 4.80 7.48
N ILE A 134 11.45 4.07 8.30
CA ILE A 134 10.53 4.69 9.28
C ILE A 134 11.31 5.59 10.24
N GLU A 135 12.44 5.11 10.77
CA GLU A 135 13.29 5.90 11.68
C GLU A 135 13.76 7.20 11.03
N ARG A 136 14.26 7.13 9.79
CA ARG A 136 14.70 8.30 9.04
C ARG A 136 13.56 9.30 8.82
N GLU A 137 12.37 8.81 8.44
CA GLU A 137 11.19 9.65 8.25
C GLU A 137 10.80 10.34 9.56
N MET A 138 10.83 9.63 10.70
CA MET A 138 10.57 10.22 12.01
C MET A 138 11.62 11.25 12.42
N ARG A 139 12.91 11.04 12.10
CA ARG A 139 13.97 12.04 12.33
C ARG A 139 13.67 13.34 11.58
N ILE A 140 13.30 13.24 10.31
CA ILE A 140 12.93 14.40 9.50
C ILE A 140 11.69 15.08 10.09
N LEU A 141 10.66 14.29 10.40
CA LEU A 141 9.37 14.78 10.90
C LEU A 141 9.49 15.52 12.23
N PHE A 142 10.30 15.00 13.15
CA PHE A 142 10.50 15.56 14.49
C PHE A 142 11.79 16.37 14.63
N SER A 143 12.45 16.70 13.51
CA SER A 143 13.68 17.50 13.47
C SER A 143 14.79 16.98 14.40
N VAL A 144 14.98 15.65 14.44
CA VAL A 144 15.99 14.99 15.26
C VAL A 144 17.30 14.85 14.46
N PRO A 145 18.43 15.42 14.92
CA PRO A 145 19.72 15.30 14.24
C PRO A 145 20.21 13.85 14.12
N ASP A 146 20.96 13.55 13.06
CA ASP A 146 21.47 12.19 12.78
C ASP A 146 22.42 11.67 13.87
N GLU A 147 23.14 12.57 14.55
CA GLU A 147 24.09 12.21 15.61
C GLU A 147 23.40 11.80 16.90
N LYS A 148 22.11 12.12 17.07
CA LYS A 148 21.37 11.72 18.27
C LYS A 148 21.05 10.23 18.22
N GLU A 149 21.34 9.55 19.32
CA GLU A 149 20.81 8.21 19.58
C GLU A 149 19.28 8.26 19.69
N THR A 150 18.63 7.29 19.04
CA THR A 150 17.18 7.17 19.01
C THR A 150 16.78 5.73 19.27
N ARG A 151 15.56 5.54 19.77
CA ARG A 151 14.94 4.22 19.87
C ARG A 151 13.52 4.31 19.35
N LEU A 152 13.19 3.38 18.47
CA LEU A 152 11.85 3.24 17.93
C LEU A 152 11.08 2.17 18.71
N TRP A 153 9.85 2.49 19.08
CA TRP A 153 8.98 1.62 19.85
C TRP A 153 7.64 1.39 19.16
N CYS A 154 7.19 0.14 19.20
CA CYS A 154 5.86 -0.29 18.80
C CYS A 154 4.97 -0.35 20.04
N LYS A 155 3.91 0.46 20.10
CA LYS A 155 2.87 0.35 21.12
C LYS A 155 1.82 -0.68 20.66
N TYR A 156 1.55 -1.68 21.49
CA TYR A 156 0.45 -2.63 21.27
C TYR A 156 -0.84 -2.15 21.98
N MET A 157 -1.94 -2.90 21.84
CA MET A 157 -3.23 -2.59 22.49
C MET A 157 -3.15 -2.57 24.02
N SER A 158 -2.11 -3.17 24.61
CA SER A 158 -1.77 -3.04 26.03
C SER A 158 -0.72 -1.93 26.22
N ASN A 159 -0.51 -1.45 27.45
CA ASN A 159 0.60 -0.55 27.81
C ASN A 159 2.00 -1.21 27.67
N ARG A 160 2.14 -2.19 26.77
CA ARG A 160 3.35 -2.91 26.45
C ARG A 160 3.97 -2.31 25.20
N PHE A 161 5.25 -1.95 25.34
CA PHE A 161 6.07 -1.46 24.26
C PHE A 161 7.07 -2.53 23.84
N GLU A 162 7.25 -2.71 22.54
CA GLU A 162 8.30 -3.54 21.96
C GLU A 162 9.26 -2.64 21.18
N GLN A 163 10.56 -2.78 21.42
CA GLN A 163 11.56 -2.01 20.72
C GLN A 163 11.77 -2.59 19.31
N LEU A 164 11.71 -1.73 18.30
CA LEU A 164 12.04 -2.08 16.92
C LEU A 164 13.54 -1.84 16.70
N ASN A 165 14.36 -2.83 17.06
CA ASN A 165 15.83 -2.72 17.03
C ASN A 165 16.49 -3.24 15.75
N LYS A 166 15.80 -4.07 14.97
CA LYS A 166 16.26 -4.60 13.68
C LYS A 166 15.89 -3.62 12.56
N LEU A 167 16.74 -2.61 12.34
CA LEU A 167 16.49 -1.56 11.35
C LEU A 167 16.46 -2.06 9.90
N ASP A 168 17.07 -3.21 9.64
CA ASP A 168 17.07 -3.94 8.36
C ASP A 168 15.80 -4.75 8.13
N SER A 169 15.01 -5.03 9.17
CA SER A 169 13.74 -5.72 9.05
C SER A 169 12.74 -4.90 8.24
N THR A 170 11.97 -5.54 7.39
CA THR A 170 10.86 -4.87 6.69
C THR A 170 9.67 -4.64 7.62
N ILE A 171 8.78 -3.72 7.26
CA ILE A 171 7.49 -3.50 7.94
C ILE A 171 6.71 -4.81 8.06
N GLN A 172 6.71 -5.62 7.00
CA GLN A 172 6.07 -6.93 7.03
C GLN A 172 6.76 -7.91 7.98
N ASP A 173 8.09 -8.02 7.94
CA ASP A 173 8.82 -8.97 8.78
C ASP A 173 8.74 -8.59 10.27
N ALA A 174 8.61 -7.29 10.56
CA ALA A 174 8.34 -6.76 11.90
C ALA A 174 6.88 -6.90 12.34
N GLY A 175 5.99 -7.43 11.49
CA GLY A 175 4.58 -7.65 11.81
C GLY A 175 3.77 -6.38 12.02
N LEU A 176 4.20 -5.25 11.44
CA LEU A 176 3.47 -3.99 11.56
C LEU A 176 2.26 -3.99 10.61
N PHE A 177 1.14 -3.45 11.11
CA PHE A 177 -0.13 -3.35 10.41
C PHE A 177 -0.70 -1.93 10.51
N ASP A 178 -1.75 -1.71 9.72
CA ASP A 178 -2.38 -0.41 9.52
C ASP A 178 -2.92 0.19 10.82
N GLY A 179 -2.73 1.50 11.00
CA GLY A 179 -3.21 2.27 12.15
C GLY A 179 -2.38 2.09 13.44
N GLN A 180 -1.28 1.34 13.42
CA GLN A 180 -0.48 1.15 14.64
C GLN A 180 0.38 2.38 15.01
N VAL A 181 0.46 2.66 16.33
CA VAL A 181 1.19 3.81 16.88
C VAL A 181 2.68 3.49 17.09
N ARG A 182 3.55 4.32 16.53
CA ARG A 182 5.00 4.23 16.60
C ARG A 182 5.56 5.41 17.36
N GLN A 183 6.27 5.11 18.43
CA GLN A 183 6.82 6.11 19.32
C GLN A 183 8.33 6.23 19.11
N PHE A 184 8.76 7.45 18.82
CA PHE A 184 10.15 7.83 18.66
C PHE A 184 10.69 8.39 19.97
N VAL A 185 11.72 7.75 20.53
CA VAL A 185 12.42 8.28 21.70
C VAL A 185 13.76 8.82 21.23
N SER A 186 13.97 10.12 21.36
CA SER A 186 15.25 10.79 21.17
C SER A 186 15.99 10.90 22.52
N ASP A 187 17.28 10.58 22.56
CA ASP A 187 18.13 10.66 23.78
C ASP A 187 17.67 9.77 24.97
N PRO A 188 17.63 8.43 24.80
CA PRO A 188 17.18 7.52 25.85
C PRO A 188 18.18 7.45 27.01
N SER A 189 17.75 7.85 28.21
CA SER A 189 18.59 7.78 29.42
C SER A 189 19.16 6.36 29.66
N PRO A 190 20.48 6.22 29.92
CA PRO A 190 21.10 4.93 30.18
C PRO A 190 20.65 4.28 31.50
N ARG A 191 19.98 5.00 32.41
CA ARG A 191 19.69 4.54 33.78
C ARG A 191 18.33 3.83 33.97
N THR A 192 17.41 3.89 33.00
CA THR A 192 16.04 3.34 33.16
C THR A 192 15.75 2.13 32.27
N GLY A 193 16.70 1.66 31.47
CA GLY A 193 16.43 0.66 30.44
C GLY A 193 15.60 1.19 29.26
N GLY A 194 15.26 2.48 29.24
CA GLY A 194 14.74 3.19 28.07
C GLY A 194 13.34 2.78 27.56
N VAL A 195 12.53 2.09 28.36
CA VAL A 195 11.12 1.82 28.00
C VAL A 195 10.30 3.09 28.17
N PRO A 196 9.50 3.51 27.17
CA PRO A 196 8.61 4.67 27.31
C PRO A 196 7.60 4.47 28.44
N ARG A 197 7.32 5.51 29.22
CA ARG A 197 6.30 5.43 30.28
C ARG A 197 4.91 5.51 29.64
N ALA A 198 4.08 4.50 29.86
CA ALA A 198 2.65 4.65 29.66
C ALA A 198 2.13 5.69 30.67
N ARG A 199 1.58 6.80 30.20
CA ARG A 199 0.78 7.68 31.05
C ARG A 199 -0.61 7.06 31.18
N GLU A 200 -1.06 6.89 32.42
CA GLU A 200 -2.42 6.44 32.78
C GLU A 200 -3.49 7.45 32.34
#